data_AF-A0A1J3DDG3-F1
#
_entry.id   AF-A0A1J3DDG3-F1
#
_cell.length_a   1.000
_cell.length_b   1.000
_cell.length_c   1.000
_cell.angle_alpha   90.00
_cell.angle_beta   90.00
_cell.angle_gamma   90.00
#
_symmetry.space_group_name_H-M   'P 1'
#
loop_
_entity.id
_entity.type
_entity.pdbx_description
1 polymer ?
#
loop_
_entity_poly.entity_id
_entity_poly.type
_entity_poly.pdbx_seq_one_letter_code
_entity_poly.pdbx_strand_id
1 'polypeptide(L)'
;PLLGYCRRKDELLLVYDYMPNGSLDKYLYNNPEVTLDWKQRYKVIKGVASALFYLHEDWEQVVIHRDIKASNVLLDAELNGRLGDFGLARLCGHGSDPLTTRVAG
;
A
#
# COMPACT_ATOMS: atom_id res chain seq x y z
N PRO A 1 -3.56 -8.14 -5.05
CA PRO A 1 -2.32 -8.40 -5.84
C PRO A 1 -2.53 -7.90 -7.27
N LEU A 2 -1.46 -7.57 -8.00
CA LEU A 2 -1.57 -7.20 -9.42
C LEU A 2 -1.87 -8.46 -10.24
N LEU A 3 -3.02 -8.49 -10.90
CA LEU A 3 -3.46 -9.60 -11.76
C LEU A 3 -3.00 -9.43 -13.19
N GLY A 4 -2.83 -8.17 -13.64
CA GLY A 4 -2.39 -7.86 -14.99
C GLY A 4 -2.36 -6.37 -15.24
N TYR A 5 -1.90 -6.00 -16.44
CA TYR A 5 -1.88 -4.63 -16.89
C TYR A 5 -2.27 -4.56 -18.37
N CYS A 6 -2.79 -3.41 -18.80
CA CYS A 6 -3.02 -3.10 -20.19
C CYS A 6 -2.28 -1.81 -20.52
N ARG A 7 -1.46 -1.84 -21.57
CA ARG A 7 -0.83 -0.65 -22.14
C ARG A 7 -1.26 -0.50 -23.58
N ARG A 8 -2.07 0.51 -23.88
CA ARG A 8 -2.51 0.82 -25.25
C ARG A 8 -2.55 2.32 -25.44
N LYS A 9 -1.97 2.77 -26.56
CA LYS A 9 -1.75 4.20 -26.83
C LYS A 9 -1.01 4.83 -25.63
N ASP A 10 -1.56 5.89 -25.05
CA ASP A 10 -1.01 6.61 -23.90
C ASP A 10 -1.67 6.23 -22.56
N GLU A 11 -2.44 5.13 -22.53
CA GLU A 11 -3.10 4.65 -21.32
C GLU A 11 -2.35 3.45 -20.73
N LEU A 12 -2.13 3.49 -19.42
CA LEU A 12 -1.68 2.38 -18.60
C LEU A 12 -2.77 2.04 -17.59
N LEU A 13 -3.34 0.85 -17.70
CA LEU A 13 -4.31 0.32 -16.74
C LEU A 13 -3.68 -0.83 -15.95
N LEU A 14 -3.99 -0.89 -14.66
CA LEU A 14 -3.53 -1.93 -13.75
C LEU A 14 -4.76 -2.64 -13.16
N VAL A 15 -4.75 -3.97 -13.19
CA VAL A 15 -5.86 -4.80 -12.72
C VAL A 15 -5.46 -5.46 -11.42
N TYR A 16 -6.26 -5.28 -10.37
CA TYR A 16 -6.02 -5.82 -9.05
C TYR A 16 -7.23 -6.61 -8.55
N ASP A 17 -7.00 -7.48 -7.57
CA ASP A 17 -8.08 -7.97 -6.72
C ASP A 17 -8.85 -6.78 -6.10
N TYR A 18 -10.18 -6.87 -6.11
CA TYR A 18 -11.05 -5.87 -5.54
C TYR A 18 -11.07 -5.94 -4.01
N MET A 19 -11.01 -4.78 -3.35
CA MET A 19 -11.01 -4.64 -1.89
C MET A 19 -12.38 -4.11 -1.44
N PRO A 20 -13.30 -4.98 -1.00
CA PRO A 20 -14.71 -4.61 -0.81
C PRO A 20 -14.96 -3.61 0.31
N ASN A 21 -14.05 -3.55 1.29
CA ASN A 21 -14.15 -2.62 2.41
C ASN A 21 -13.47 -1.27 2.13
N GLY A 22 -12.92 -1.08 0.92
CA GLY A 22 -12.29 0.18 0.52
C GLY A 22 -11.06 0.52 1.36
N SER A 23 -10.78 1.81 1.53
CA SER A 23 -9.57 2.34 2.17
C SER A 23 -9.76 2.59 3.66
N LEU A 24 -8.66 2.52 4.42
CA LEU A 24 -8.64 2.64 5.88
C LEU A 24 -9.05 4.04 6.37
N ASP A 25 -8.76 5.09 5.59
CA ASP A 25 -9.14 6.48 5.91
C ASP A 25 -10.65 6.66 6.14
N LYS A 26 -11.49 5.87 5.45
CA LYS A 26 -12.96 5.82 5.66
C LYS A 26 -13.36 5.42 7.08
N TYR A 27 -12.49 4.70 7.79
CA TYR A 27 -12.73 4.20 9.15
C TYR A 27 -12.03 5.05 10.22
N LEU A 28 -11.17 5.99 9.81
CA LEU A 28 -10.35 6.81 10.72
C LEU A 28 -10.79 8.27 10.76
N TYR A 29 -11.30 8.82 9.66
CA TYR A 29 -11.55 10.26 9.52
C TYR A 29 -13.02 10.57 9.23
N ASN A 30 -13.38 11.85 9.31
CA ASN A 30 -14.68 12.41 8.90
C ASN A 30 -15.92 11.77 9.56
N ASN A 31 -15.84 11.50 10.86
CA ASN A 31 -16.93 10.93 11.67
C ASN A 31 -17.46 9.62 11.05
N PRO A 32 -16.65 8.54 11.08
CA PRO A 32 -16.97 7.32 10.37
C PRO A 32 -18.25 6.67 10.90
N GLU A 33 -19.12 6.19 10.00
CA GLU A 33 -20.33 5.45 10.38
C GLU A 33 -20.00 4.16 11.13
N VAL A 34 -18.85 3.56 10.82
CA VAL A 34 -18.34 2.35 11.45
C VAL A 34 -16.89 2.55 11.86
N THR A 35 -16.58 2.33 13.14
CA THR A 35 -15.20 2.34 13.65
C THR A 35 -14.67 0.93 13.83
N LEU A 36 -13.42 0.72 13.42
CA LEU A 36 -12.74 -0.54 13.69
C LEU A 36 -12.46 -0.73 15.18
N ASP A 37 -12.73 -1.91 15.70
CA ASP A 37 -12.34 -2.32 17.05
C ASP A 37 -10.82 -2.55 17.14
N TRP A 38 -10.31 -2.77 18.36
CA TRP A 38 -8.87 -2.94 18.57
C TRP A 38 -8.29 -4.15 17.85
N LYS A 39 -9.02 -5.27 17.80
CA LYS A 39 -8.57 -6.50 17.15
C LYS A 39 -8.45 -6.29 15.64
N GLN A 40 -9.39 -5.60 15.04
CA GLN A 40 -9.37 -5.20 13.62
C GLN A 40 -8.21 -4.24 13.36
N ARG A 41 -8.04 -3.19 14.16
CA ARG A 41 -6.90 -2.25 14.02
C ARG A 41 -5.56 -2.97 14.08
N TYR A 42 -5.42 -3.92 15.01
CA TYR A 42 -4.20 -4.74 15.11
C TYR A 42 -3.96 -5.56 13.85
N LYS A 43 -5.00 -6.20 13.26
CA LYS A 43 -4.88 -6.90 11.97
C LYS A 43 -4.40 -5.98 10.85
N VAL A 44 -4.97 -4.77 10.77
CA VAL A 44 -4.56 -3.79 9.75
C VAL A 44 -3.09 -3.41 9.92
N ILE A 45 -2.67 -3.03 11.13
CA ILE A 45 -1.28 -2.63 11.41
C ILE A 45 -0.32 -3.78 11.12
N LYS A 46 -0.66 -5.01 11.54
CA LYS A 46 0.14 -6.20 11.26
C LYS A 46 0.30 -6.41 9.75
N GLY A 47 -0.79 -6.32 8.98
CA GLY A 47 -0.74 -6.47 7.52
C GLY A 47 0.15 -5.44 6.84
N VAL A 48 0.04 -4.17 7.23
CA VAL A 48 0.90 -3.08 6.71
C VAL A 48 2.37 -3.32 7.11
N ALA A 49 2.65 -3.67 8.36
CA ALA A 49 4.01 -3.94 8.81
C ALA A 49 4.64 -5.12 8.06
N SER A 50 3.89 -6.20 7.85
CA SER A 50 4.35 -7.35 7.05
C SER A 50 4.61 -6.98 5.59
N ALA A 51 3.78 -6.14 4.98
CA ALA A 51 4.02 -5.66 3.62
C ALA A 51 5.30 -4.80 3.54
N LEU A 52 5.52 -3.90 4.50
CA LEU A 52 6.74 -3.08 4.54
C LEU A 52 7.99 -3.91 4.78
N PHE A 53 7.93 -4.86 5.71
CA PHE A 53 9.03 -5.79 5.95
C PHE A 53 9.38 -6.56 4.67
N TYR A 54 8.38 -7.09 3.98
CA TYR A 54 8.59 -7.80 2.72
C TYR A 54 9.26 -6.92 1.65
N LEU A 55 8.79 -5.68 1.50
CA LEU A 55 9.32 -4.74 0.52
C LEU A 55 10.75 -4.28 0.83
N HIS A 56 11.11 -4.17 2.10
CA HIS A 56 12.39 -3.63 2.52
C HIS A 56 13.48 -4.69 2.67
N GLU A 57 13.12 -5.92 3.08
CA GLU A 57 14.11 -6.92 3.50
C GLU A 57 13.97 -8.27 2.75
N ASP A 58 12.75 -8.76 2.50
CA ASP A 58 12.56 -10.11 1.94
C ASP A 58 12.56 -10.16 0.40
N TRP A 59 12.56 -9.01 -0.29
CA TRP A 59 12.62 -8.94 -1.75
C TRP A 59 14.06 -8.77 -2.26
N GLU A 60 14.35 -9.25 -3.48
CA GLU A 60 15.69 -9.18 -4.09
C GLU A 60 16.27 -7.75 -4.16
N GLN A 61 15.39 -6.74 -4.20
CA GLN A 61 15.74 -5.33 -4.20
C GLN A 61 14.93 -4.59 -3.13
N VAL A 62 15.51 -3.57 -2.52
CA VAL A 62 14.76 -2.75 -1.55
C VAL A 62 13.73 -1.92 -2.31
N VAL A 63 12.44 -2.09 -2.00
CA VAL A 63 11.36 -1.30 -2.56
C VAL A 63 10.89 -0.25 -1.56
N ILE A 64 11.20 1.02 -1.82
CA ILE A 64 10.70 2.12 -0.98
C ILE A 64 9.35 2.61 -1.52
N HIS A 65 8.28 2.47 -0.76
CA HIS A 65 6.91 2.84 -1.17
C HIS A 65 6.72 4.35 -1.38
N ARG A 66 7.27 5.17 -0.47
CA ARG A 66 7.23 6.66 -0.44
C ARG A 66 5.87 7.34 -0.27
N ASP A 67 4.75 6.62 -0.39
CA ASP A 67 3.40 7.18 -0.18
C ASP A 67 2.55 6.37 0.82
N ILE A 68 3.07 6.16 2.02
CA ILE A 68 2.36 5.41 3.07
C ILE A 68 1.40 6.36 3.78
N LYS A 69 0.10 6.13 3.59
CA LYS A 69 -1.00 6.89 4.20
C LYS A 69 -2.27 6.05 4.28
N ALA A 70 -3.23 6.44 5.10
CA ALA A 70 -4.45 5.66 5.33
C ALA A 70 -5.29 5.41 4.06
N SER A 71 -5.31 6.36 3.11
CA SER A 71 -6.03 6.17 1.83
C SER A 71 -5.41 5.10 0.94
N ASN A 72 -4.12 4.79 1.14
CA ASN A 72 -3.37 3.78 0.39
C ASN A 72 -3.33 2.42 1.10
N VAL A 73 -4.00 2.29 2.24
CA VAL A 73 -4.21 1.01 2.91
C VAL A 73 -5.63 0.55 2.61
N LEU A 74 -5.78 -0.48 1.78
CA LEU A 74 -7.06 -1.07 1.43
C LEU A 74 -7.40 -2.24 2.35
N LEU A 75 -8.69 -2.50 2.54
CA LEU A 75 -9.22 -3.55 3.40
C LEU A 75 -9.89 -4.64 2.57
N ASP A 76 -9.42 -5.87 2.71
CA ASP A 76 -10.07 -7.04 2.11
C ASP A 76 -11.35 -7.44 2.85
N ALA A 77 -12.03 -8.50 2.40
CA ALA A 77 -13.32 -8.93 2.94
C ALA A 77 -13.28 -9.24 4.44
N GLU A 78 -12.14 -9.70 4.96
CA GLU A 78 -11.94 -10.02 6.38
C GLU A 78 -11.33 -8.87 7.20
N LEU A 79 -11.30 -7.65 6.63
CA LEU A 79 -10.73 -6.43 7.22
C LEU A 79 -9.24 -6.54 7.51
N ASN A 80 -8.48 -7.28 6.69
CA ASN A 80 -7.02 -7.24 6.75
C ASN A 80 -6.50 -6.05 5.93
N GLY A 81 -5.49 -5.37 6.46
CA GLY A 81 -4.84 -4.24 5.80
C GLY A 81 -3.91 -4.69 4.68
N ARG A 82 -4.08 -4.12 3.49
CA ARG A 82 -3.23 -4.34 2.30
C ARG A 82 -2.71 -3.02 1.80
N LEU A 83 -1.38 -2.90 1.73
CA LEU A 83 -0.73 -1.71 1.18
C LEU A 83 -0.92 -1.68 -0.34
N GLY A 84 -1.39 -0.55 -0.85
CA GLY A 84 -1.62 -0.28 -2.27
C GLY A 84 -1.00 1.04 -2.70
N ASP A 85 -1.17 1.35 -3.99
CA ASP A 85 -0.62 2.54 -4.66
C ASP A 85 0.91 2.67 -4.62
N PHE A 86 1.54 1.90 -5.50
CA PHE A 86 2.99 1.91 -5.71
C PHE A 86 3.42 2.92 -6.79
N GLY A 87 2.57 3.90 -7.17
CA GLY A 87 2.89 4.85 -8.23
C GLY A 87 4.15 5.69 -7.94
N LEU A 88 4.46 5.90 -6.66
CA LEU A 88 5.66 6.56 -6.19
C LEU A 88 6.74 5.59 -5.71
N ALA A 89 6.60 4.27 -5.85
CA ALA A 89 7.60 3.33 -5.37
C ALA A 89 8.93 3.43 -6.16
N ARG A 90 10.05 3.09 -5.52
CA ARG A 90 11.38 3.04 -6.14
C ARG A 90 12.17 1.82 -5.67
N LEU A 91 12.96 1.29 -6.58
CA LEU A 91 13.95 0.24 -6.31
C LEU A 91 15.26 0.89 -5.85
N CYS A 92 15.82 0.38 -4.77
CA CYS A 92 17.11 0.76 -4.22
C CYS A 92 17.98 -0.49 -4.08
N GLY A 93 19.26 -0.38 -4.45
CA GLY A 93 20.22 -1.47 -4.22
C GLY A 93 20.55 -1.60 -2.73
N HIS A 94 20.68 -2.82 -2.24
CA HIS A 94 21.14 -3.09 -0.88
C HIS A 94 22.55 -2.50 -0.68
N GLY A 95 22.67 -1.47 0.17
CA GLY A 95 23.94 -0.76 0.44
C GLY A 95 24.17 0.53 -0.35
N SER A 96 23.25 0.93 -1.24
CA SER A 96 23.24 2.29 -1.81
C SER A 96 22.58 3.23 -0.80
N ASP A 97 23.28 4.31 -0.41
CA ASP A 97 22.65 5.42 0.33
C ASP A 97 21.41 5.86 -0.45
N PRO A 98 20.19 5.88 0.15
CA PRO A 98 19.00 6.36 -0.51
C PRO A 98 19.15 7.87 -0.70
N LEU A 99 19.96 8.26 -1.69
CA LEU A 99 20.17 9.63 -2.11
C LEU A 99 18.81 10.24 -2.33
N THR A 100 18.45 11.09 -1.36
CA THR A 100 17.29 11.98 -1.31
C THR A 100 16.80 12.36 -2.71
N THR A 101 15.88 11.57 -3.24
CA THR A 101 15.22 11.92 -4.50
C THR A 101 14.40 13.16 -4.25
N ARG A 102 14.57 14.18 -5.12
CA ARG A 102 13.79 15.42 -5.17
C ARG A 102 12.34 15.18 -4.75
N VAL A 103 11.80 16.11 -3.96
CA VAL A 103 10.40 16.15 -3.54
C VAL A 103 9.51 15.87 -4.76
N ALA A 104 8.71 14.82 -4.67
CA ALA A 104 7.68 14.51 -5.64
C ALA A 104 6.35 15.04 -5.06
N GLY A 105 5.85 16.11 -5.68
CA GLY A 105 4.62 16.82 -5.32
C GLY A 105 4.39 17.95 -6.32
#